data_AF-A0A3C1PUC4-F1
#
_entry.id   AF-A0A3C1PUC4-F1
#
_cell.length_a   1.000
_cell.length_b   1.000
_cell.length_c   1.000
_cell.angle_alpha   90.00
_cell.angle_beta   90.00
_cell.angle_gamma   90.00
#
_symmetry.space_group_name_H-M   'P 1'
#
loop_
_entity.id
_entity.type
_entity.pdbx_description
1 polymer ?
#
loop_
_entity_poly.entity_id
_entity_poly.type
_entity_poly.pdbx_seq_one_letter_code
_entity_poly.pdbx_strand_id
1 'polypeptide(L)'
;MIWMVLLAGVLVFALSWALRHHGRQGFLIALFVGALALAGSGYLYWYLGSYEMALSTEALNSLPENERAYVIAQAAQDEFLLRNRVADQEIIGLFELALKLDPKQITALGSLGIIAFEEGNFQRSLDLWTRMLGQLQSGSAQAEAIKLGIVRARERLGQKTAEKLALGSAEIQLSVSLSQAIPESLKNATVFLFAKEVGGSPRPIVARRLSVNELPLTVTLSNHDALMGGQLHPGLTVEIMARLTVGDAAGSRGDWMGGPIILTLDRENRTSLQLKP
;
A
#
# COMPACT_ATOMS: atom_id res chain seq x y z
N MET A 1 -26.25 13.84 28.69
CA MET A 1 -25.39 13.57 29.87
C MET A 1 -26.18 13.30 31.15
N ILE A 2 -26.94 14.27 31.69
CA ILE A 2 -27.60 14.14 33.01
C ILE A 2 -28.65 13.02 33.08
N TRP A 3 -29.50 12.89 32.06
CA TRP A 3 -30.61 11.93 32.04
C TRP A 3 -30.20 10.45 32.08
N MET A 4 -29.02 10.11 31.56
CA MET A 4 -28.54 8.73 31.47
C MET A 4 -27.72 8.32 32.71
N VAL A 5 -27.01 9.27 33.34
CA VAL A 5 -26.43 9.09 34.68
C VAL A 5 -27.53 8.87 35.70
N LEU A 6 -28.64 9.59 35.57
CA LEU A 6 -29.85 9.35 36.35
C LEU A 6 -30.43 7.96 36.08
N LEU A 7 -30.54 7.52 34.83
CA LEU A 7 -31.05 6.18 34.48
C LEU A 7 -30.17 5.06 35.05
N ALA A 8 -28.84 5.16 34.90
CA ALA A 8 -27.89 4.19 35.45
C ALA A 8 -27.92 4.17 36.98
N GLY A 9 -28.01 5.35 37.61
CA GLY A 9 -28.20 5.47 39.06
C GLY A 9 -29.49 4.82 39.55
N VAL A 10 -30.60 5.00 38.81
CA VAL A 10 -31.90 4.37 39.10
C VAL A 10 -31.83 2.85 38.96
N LEU A 11 -31.15 2.33 37.94
CA LEU A 11 -30.99 0.88 37.74
C LEU A 11 -30.14 0.25 38.84
N VAL A 12 -29.02 0.87 39.21
CA VAL A 12 -28.16 0.40 40.32
C VAL A 12 -28.92 0.45 41.65
N PHE A 13 -29.66 1.54 41.89
CA PHE A 13 -30.49 1.68 43.10
C PHE A 13 -31.60 0.62 43.16
N ALA A 14 -32.30 0.38 42.05
CA ALA A 14 -33.34 -0.64 41.96
C ALA A 14 -32.76 -2.05 42.17
N LEU A 15 -31.58 -2.34 41.61
CA LEU A 15 -30.88 -3.62 41.82
C LEU A 15 -30.46 -3.81 43.29
N SER A 16 -29.90 -2.78 43.90
CA SER A 16 -29.51 -2.79 45.32
C SER A 16 -30.72 -2.96 46.24
N TRP A 17 -31.85 -2.35 45.91
CA TRP A 17 -33.10 -2.51 46.67
C TRP A 17 -33.68 -3.92 46.53
N ALA A 18 -33.69 -4.49 45.33
CA ALA A 18 -34.17 -5.85 45.08
C ALA A 18 -33.32 -6.92 45.78
N LEU A 19 -32.00 -6.72 45.84
CA LEU A 19 -31.05 -7.67 46.42
C LEU A 19 -30.81 -7.48 47.94
N ARG A 20 -31.48 -6.50 48.58
CA ARG A 20 -31.27 -6.18 50.01
C ARG A 20 -31.54 -7.33 50.97
N HIS A 21 -32.41 -8.27 50.57
CA HIS A 21 -32.79 -9.43 51.39
C HIS A 21 -31.75 -10.56 51.36
N HIS A 22 -30.73 -10.49 50.50
CA HIS A 22 -29.70 -11.52 50.34
C HIS A 22 -28.40 -11.23 51.13
N GLY A 23 -28.46 -10.32 52.11
CA GLY A 23 -27.34 -10.01 53.00
C GLY A 23 -26.12 -9.41 52.28
N ARG A 24 -24.92 -9.60 52.85
CA ARG A 24 -23.65 -9.03 52.33
C ARG A 24 -23.35 -9.43 50.87
N GLN A 25 -23.81 -10.59 50.43
CA GLN A 25 -23.54 -11.07 49.07
C GLN A 25 -24.40 -10.34 48.02
N GLY A 26 -25.67 -10.04 48.33
CA GLY A 26 -26.53 -9.24 47.45
C GLY A 26 -26.00 -7.83 47.20
N PHE A 27 -25.40 -7.21 48.22
CA PHE A 27 -24.76 -5.90 48.10
C PHE A 27 -23.50 -5.94 47.19
N LEU A 28 -22.66 -6.96 47.35
CA LEU A 28 -21.44 -7.11 46.54
C LEU A 28 -21.76 -7.38 45.06
N ILE A 29 -22.79 -8.18 44.77
CA ILE A 29 -23.24 -8.45 43.40
C ILE A 29 -23.75 -7.16 42.74
N ALA A 30 -24.58 -6.38 43.44
CA ALA A 30 -25.10 -5.11 42.91
C ALA A 30 -23.97 -4.10 42.63
N LEU A 31 -22.96 -4.03 43.51
CA LEU A 31 -21.81 -3.16 43.34
C LEU A 31 -20.95 -3.59 42.13
N PHE A 32 -20.73 -4.90 41.95
CA PHE A 32 -19.97 -5.44 40.83
C PHE A 32 -20.67 -5.20 39.48
N VAL A 33 -21.98 -5.46 39.40
CA VAL A 33 -22.79 -5.20 38.19
C VAL A 33 -22.84 -3.71 37.88
N GLY A 34 -22.98 -2.85 38.88
CA GLY A 34 -22.94 -1.40 38.72
C GLY A 34 -21.59 -0.91 38.18
N ALA A 35 -20.48 -1.42 38.71
CA ALA A 35 -19.14 -1.09 38.24
C ALA A 35 -18.91 -1.53 36.79
N LEU A 36 -19.36 -2.73 36.42
CA LEU A 36 -19.30 -3.24 35.04
C LEU A 36 -20.14 -2.40 34.07
N ALA A 37 -21.35 -2.01 34.46
CA ALA A 37 -22.22 -1.18 33.63
C ALA A 37 -21.63 0.23 33.42
N LEU A 38 -21.08 0.84 34.47
CA LEU A 38 -20.44 2.15 34.38
C LEU A 38 -19.17 2.10 33.52
N ALA A 39 -18.30 1.11 33.74
CA ALA A 39 -17.08 0.95 32.94
C ALA A 39 -17.40 0.64 31.46
N GLY A 40 -18.34 -0.26 31.20
CA GLY A 40 -18.77 -0.62 29.84
C GLY A 40 -19.42 0.57 29.11
N SER A 41 -20.25 1.35 29.80
CA SER A 41 -20.85 2.56 29.23
C SER A 41 -19.79 3.63 28.93
N GLY A 42 -18.82 3.86 29.82
CA GLY A 42 -17.72 4.80 29.59
C GLY A 42 -16.88 4.42 28.38
N TYR A 43 -16.60 3.12 28.20
CA TYR A 43 -15.90 2.60 27.02
C TYR A 43 -16.71 2.82 25.73
N LEU A 44 -18.01 2.49 25.74
CA LEU A 44 -18.92 2.73 24.63
C LEU A 44 -19.03 4.21 24.26
N TYR A 45 -19.06 5.11 25.24
CA TYR A 45 -19.12 6.55 25.00
C TYR A 45 -17.80 7.12 24.48
N TRP A 46 -16.67 6.65 24.97
CA TRP A 46 -15.37 7.04 24.42
C TRP A 46 -15.27 6.60 22.95
N TYR A 47 -15.74 5.40 22.63
CA TYR A 47 -15.79 4.88 21.26
C TYR A 47 -16.76 5.68 20.37
N LEU A 48 -17.98 5.97 20.85
CA LEU A 48 -18.99 6.75 20.10
C LEU A 48 -18.61 8.24 19.95
N GLY A 49 -18.04 8.86 20.97
CA GLY A 49 -17.56 10.24 20.91
C GLY A 49 -16.36 10.42 19.98
N SER A 50 -15.49 9.40 19.88
CA SER A 50 -14.38 9.38 18.92
C SER A 50 -14.89 9.27 17.47
N TYR A 51 -15.99 8.54 17.27
CA TYR A 51 -16.64 8.39 15.96
C TYR A 51 -17.30 9.70 15.48
N GLU A 52 -18.03 10.40 16.35
CA GLU A 52 -18.59 11.73 16.00
C GLU A 52 -17.48 12.77 15.76
N MET A 53 -16.38 12.72 16.50
CA MET A 53 -15.22 13.60 16.29
C MET A 53 -14.55 13.33 14.93
N ALA A 54 -14.46 12.06 14.51
CA ALA A 54 -13.92 11.65 13.21
C ALA A 54 -14.73 12.15 12.01
N LEU A 55 -16.03 12.43 12.20
CA LEU A 55 -16.90 12.94 11.13
C LEU A 55 -16.78 14.46 10.92
N SER A 56 -16.14 15.20 11.84
CA SER A 56 -15.96 16.65 11.73
C SER A 56 -14.50 17.03 11.45
N THR A 57 -14.24 17.62 10.29
CA THR A 57 -12.89 18.00 9.85
C THR A 57 -12.25 19.04 10.77
N GLU A 58 -13.04 19.93 11.35
CA GLU A 58 -12.57 20.98 12.26
C GLU A 58 -12.12 20.41 13.61
N ALA A 59 -12.89 19.50 14.22
CA ALA A 59 -12.49 18.87 15.47
C ALA A 59 -11.25 17.97 15.26
N LEU A 60 -11.21 17.19 14.18
CA LEU A 60 -10.02 16.41 13.81
C LEU A 60 -8.77 17.27 13.68
N ASN A 61 -8.89 18.46 13.06
CA ASN A 61 -7.74 19.35 12.86
C ASN A 61 -7.26 20.05 14.13
N SER A 62 -8.11 20.13 15.16
CA SER A 62 -7.76 20.67 16.47
C SER A 62 -6.95 19.70 17.35
N LEU A 63 -6.92 18.40 17.00
CA LEU A 63 -6.21 17.38 17.75
C LEU A 63 -4.69 17.43 17.50
N PRO A 64 -3.86 17.05 18.51
CA PRO A 64 -2.46 16.70 18.30
C PRO A 64 -2.28 15.67 17.18
N GLU A 65 -1.14 15.71 16.47
CA GLU A 65 -0.90 14.85 15.29
C GLU A 65 -1.05 13.35 15.58
N ASN A 66 -0.55 12.88 16.72
CA ASN A 66 -0.66 11.50 17.16
C ASN A 66 -2.12 11.09 17.45
N GLU A 67 -2.88 11.96 18.11
CA GLU A 67 -4.30 11.72 18.40
C GLU A 67 -5.14 11.73 17.12
N ARG A 68 -4.88 12.69 16.24
CA ARG A 68 -5.48 12.75 14.90
C ARG A 68 -5.17 11.50 14.08
N ALA A 69 -3.92 11.03 14.10
CA ALA A 69 -3.51 9.80 13.43
C ALA A 69 -4.26 8.58 13.97
N TYR A 70 -4.44 8.51 15.29
CA TYR A 70 -5.21 7.46 15.94
C TYR A 70 -6.67 7.46 15.47
N VAL A 71 -7.35 8.61 15.54
CA VAL A 71 -8.78 8.74 15.15
C VAL A 71 -8.98 8.39 13.68
N ILE A 72 -8.12 8.90 12.78
CA ILE A 72 -8.18 8.57 11.34
C ILE A 72 -8.02 7.07 11.11
N ALA A 73 -7.06 6.42 11.78
CA ALA A 73 -6.84 5.00 11.61
C ALA A 73 -8.00 4.13 12.14
N GLN A 74 -8.64 4.53 13.26
CA GLN A 74 -9.82 3.82 13.76
C GLN A 74 -11.00 3.97 12.81
N ALA A 75 -11.28 5.18 12.34
CA ALA A 75 -12.36 5.43 11.38
C ALA A 75 -12.15 4.64 10.08
N ALA A 76 -10.93 4.62 9.55
CA ALA A 76 -10.58 3.82 8.38
C ALA A 76 -10.74 2.31 8.63
N GLN A 77 -10.40 1.85 9.83
CA GLN A 77 -10.56 0.44 10.23
C GLN A 77 -12.03 0.03 10.33
N ASP A 78 -12.87 0.88 10.90
CA ASP A 78 -14.31 0.64 11.00
C ASP A 78 -14.94 0.59 9.61
N GLU A 79 -14.61 1.57 8.75
CA GLU A 79 -15.09 1.60 7.37
C GLU A 79 -14.63 0.37 6.57
N PHE A 80 -13.36 -0.02 6.71
CA PHE A 80 -12.84 -1.24 6.11
C PHE A 80 -13.60 -2.50 6.54
N LEU A 81 -13.99 -2.59 7.82
CA LEU A 81 -14.78 -3.71 8.34
C LEU A 81 -16.23 -3.67 7.82
N LEU A 82 -16.85 -2.50 7.77
CA LEU A 82 -18.21 -2.29 7.24
C LEU A 82 -18.30 -2.69 5.76
N ARG A 83 -17.23 -2.47 4.99
CA ARG A 83 -17.12 -2.89 3.58
C ARG A 83 -16.65 -4.33 3.41
N ASN A 84 -16.90 -5.21 4.39
CA ASN A 84 -16.50 -6.62 4.35
C ASN A 84 -15.00 -6.85 4.06
N ARG A 85 -14.12 -5.96 4.54
CA ARG A 85 -12.67 -6.00 4.31
C ARG A 85 -12.27 -5.84 2.85
N VAL A 86 -13.10 -5.17 2.04
CA VAL A 86 -12.72 -4.71 0.72
C VAL A 86 -12.10 -3.32 0.85
N ALA A 87 -10.82 -3.20 0.51
CA ALA A 87 -10.11 -1.93 0.52
C ALA A 87 -10.20 -1.27 -0.85
N ASP A 88 -10.68 -0.03 -0.89
CA ASP A 88 -10.55 0.85 -2.03
C ASP A 88 -9.48 1.92 -1.77
N GLN A 89 -9.27 2.79 -2.76
CA GLN A 89 -8.26 3.85 -2.67
C GLN A 89 -8.54 4.86 -1.56
N GLU A 90 -9.80 5.07 -1.18
CA GLU A 90 -10.17 5.99 -0.12
C GLU A 90 -9.74 5.44 1.24
N ILE A 91 -10.09 4.19 1.55
CA ILE A 91 -9.69 3.51 2.79
C ILE A 91 -8.17 3.40 2.90
N ILE A 92 -7.51 3.02 1.80
CA ILE A 92 -6.03 2.95 1.75
C ILE A 92 -5.43 4.33 2.04
N GLY A 93 -5.95 5.38 1.41
CA GLY A 93 -5.50 6.75 1.60
C GLY A 93 -5.63 7.23 3.06
N LEU A 94 -6.70 6.84 3.76
CA LEU A 94 -6.87 7.18 5.18
C LEU A 94 -5.82 6.50 6.07
N PHE A 95 -5.53 5.21 5.87
CA PHE A 95 -4.46 4.55 6.61
C PHE A 95 -3.09 5.13 6.28
N GLU A 96 -2.81 5.47 5.03
CA GLU A 96 -1.56 6.12 4.62
C GLU A 96 -1.43 7.52 5.25
N LEU A 97 -2.53 8.28 5.32
CA LEU A 97 -2.57 9.56 6.02
C LEU A 97 -2.28 9.38 7.52
N ALA A 98 -2.86 8.38 8.16
CA ALA A 98 -2.56 8.07 9.55
C ALA A 98 -1.07 7.73 9.75
N LEU A 99 -0.45 6.95 8.86
CA LEU A 99 0.99 6.66 8.93
C LEU A 99 1.89 7.86 8.62
N LYS A 100 1.39 8.83 7.86
CA LYS A 100 2.11 10.08 7.61
C LYS A 100 2.15 10.96 8.86
N LEU A 101 1.06 11.00 9.61
CA LEU A 101 0.95 11.74 10.87
C LEU A 101 1.66 11.02 12.02
N ASP A 102 1.52 9.70 12.10
CA ASP A 102 2.25 8.86 13.05
C ASP A 102 2.80 7.61 12.34
N PRO A 103 4.11 7.57 12.03
CA PRO A 103 4.75 6.39 11.44
C PRO A 103 4.67 5.12 12.30
N LYS A 104 4.30 5.25 13.58
CA LYS A 104 4.13 4.15 14.53
C LYS A 104 2.65 3.82 14.78
N GLN A 105 1.71 4.32 13.99
CA GLN A 105 0.30 3.99 14.21
C GLN A 105 0.01 2.50 13.95
N ILE A 106 -0.17 1.73 15.01
CA ILE A 106 -0.27 0.25 14.98
C ILE A 106 -1.44 -0.23 14.12
N THR A 107 -2.60 0.42 14.23
CA THR A 107 -3.79 0.06 13.43
C THR A 107 -3.51 0.20 11.95
N ALA A 108 -3.01 1.36 11.52
CA ALA A 108 -2.73 1.60 10.10
C ALA A 108 -1.65 0.66 9.55
N LEU A 109 -0.60 0.36 10.32
CA LEU A 109 0.42 -0.63 9.95
C LEU A 109 -0.18 -2.02 9.75
N GLY A 110 -1.04 -2.45 10.67
CA GLY A 110 -1.70 -3.75 10.62
C GLY A 110 -2.63 -3.88 9.41
N SER A 111 -3.52 -2.89 9.21
CA SER A 111 -4.53 -2.90 8.16
C SER A 111 -3.89 -2.81 6.76
N LEU A 112 -2.94 -1.88 6.54
CA LEU A 112 -2.21 -1.81 5.27
C LEU A 112 -1.37 -3.07 5.01
N GLY A 113 -0.85 -3.71 6.06
CA GLY A 113 -0.12 -4.97 5.94
C GLY A 113 -1.00 -6.12 5.46
N ILE A 114 -2.25 -6.19 5.93
CA ILE A 114 -3.27 -7.14 5.46
C ILE A 114 -3.66 -6.84 4.01
N ILE A 115 -3.97 -5.58 3.71
CA ILE A 115 -4.36 -5.15 2.35
C ILE A 115 -3.25 -5.50 1.35
N ALA A 116 -2.00 -5.16 1.66
CA ALA A 116 -0.87 -5.47 0.80
C ALA A 116 -0.65 -6.98 0.61
N PHE A 117 -0.93 -7.80 1.65
CA PHE A 117 -0.84 -9.26 1.55
C PHE A 117 -1.88 -9.82 0.58
N GLU A 118 -3.14 -9.39 0.72
CA GLU A 118 -4.26 -9.83 -0.13
C GLU A 118 -4.08 -9.37 -1.59
N GLU A 119 -3.49 -8.21 -1.82
CA GLU A 119 -3.11 -7.71 -3.16
C GLU A 119 -1.91 -8.45 -3.78
N GLY A 120 -1.32 -9.42 -3.07
CA GLY A 120 -0.12 -10.13 -3.52
C GLY A 120 1.15 -9.27 -3.53
N ASN A 121 1.13 -8.11 -2.85
CA ASN A 121 2.28 -7.27 -2.58
C ASN A 121 2.94 -7.69 -1.25
N PHE A 122 3.45 -8.93 -1.25
CA PHE A 122 4.03 -9.56 -0.07
C PHE A 122 5.23 -8.77 0.51
N GLN A 123 6.01 -8.08 -0.33
CA GLN A 123 7.11 -7.24 0.14
C GLN A 123 6.60 -6.06 0.99
N ARG A 124 5.60 -5.31 0.50
CA ARG A 124 5.01 -4.20 1.26
C ARG A 124 4.40 -4.69 2.56
N SER A 125 3.73 -5.84 2.54
CA SER A 125 3.18 -6.48 3.73
C SER A 125 4.26 -6.80 4.77
N LEU A 126 5.39 -7.38 4.35
CA LEU A 126 6.54 -7.66 5.21
C LEU A 126 7.10 -6.40 5.88
N ASP A 127 7.25 -5.32 5.12
CA ASP A 127 7.80 -4.07 5.64
C ASP A 127 6.89 -3.47 6.72
N LEU A 128 5.58 -3.45 6.47
CA LEU A 128 4.56 -2.92 7.39
C LEU A 128 4.43 -3.75 8.67
N TRP A 129 4.32 -5.07 8.54
CA TRP A 129 4.22 -5.96 9.70
C TRP A 129 5.52 -6.02 10.51
N THR A 130 6.69 -5.88 9.89
CA THR A 130 7.97 -5.80 10.61
C THR A 130 8.04 -4.51 11.44
N ARG A 131 7.60 -3.37 10.87
CA ARG A 131 7.46 -2.11 11.61
C ARG A 131 6.47 -2.20 12.76
N MET A 132 5.35 -2.87 12.56
CA MET A 132 4.35 -3.12 13.60
C MET A 132 4.92 -3.98 14.72
N LEU A 133 5.60 -5.08 14.37
CA LEU A 133 6.20 -6.00 15.34
C LEU A 133 7.22 -5.31 16.24
N GLY A 134 7.99 -4.35 15.71
CA GLY A 134 8.95 -3.56 16.49
C GLY A 134 8.34 -2.68 17.59
N GLN A 135 7.01 -2.57 17.64
CA GLN A 135 6.27 -1.75 18.62
C GLN A 135 5.41 -2.58 19.57
N LEU A 136 5.16 -3.85 19.24
CA LEU A 136 4.36 -4.73 20.07
C LEU A 136 5.20 -5.29 21.22
N GLN A 137 4.54 -5.53 22.35
CA GLN A 137 5.17 -6.21 23.47
C GLN A 137 5.59 -7.63 23.05
N SER A 138 6.87 -7.96 23.29
CA SER A 138 7.41 -9.30 23.06
C SER A 138 6.59 -10.36 23.78
N GLY A 139 6.17 -11.40 23.04
CA GLY A 139 5.37 -12.51 23.57
C GLY A 139 3.87 -12.23 23.70
N SER A 140 3.38 -11.04 23.31
CA SER A 140 1.95 -10.79 23.22
C SER A 140 1.29 -11.62 22.11
N ALA A 141 0.02 -11.99 22.29
CA ALA A 141 -0.74 -12.73 21.28
C ALA A 141 -0.78 -12.01 19.91
N GLN A 142 -0.85 -10.68 19.93
CA GLN A 142 -0.78 -9.85 18.73
C GLN A 142 0.60 -9.95 18.05
N ALA A 143 1.69 -9.90 18.82
CA ALA A 143 3.03 -10.08 18.26
C ALA A 143 3.22 -11.46 17.61
N GLU A 144 2.71 -12.52 18.24
CA GLU A 144 2.77 -13.87 17.66
C GLU A 144 1.94 -14.00 16.38
N ALA A 145 0.75 -13.40 16.33
CA ALA A 145 -0.06 -13.36 15.11
C ALA A 145 0.65 -12.64 13.96
N ILE A 146 1.28 -11.50 14.25
CA ILE A 146 2.05 -10.74 13.24
C ILE A 146 3.30 -11.50 12.78
N LYS A 147 4.02 -12.18 13.68
CA LYS A 147 5.15 -13.05 13.30
C LYS A 147 4.72 -14.15 12.33
N LEU A 148 3.59 -14.80 12.58
CA LEU A 148 3.05 -15.81 11.67
C LEU A 148 2.69 -15.21 10.30
N GLY A 149 2.08 -14.02 10.28
CA GLY A 149 1.83 -13.26 9.06
C GLY A 149 3.11 -13.00 8.27
N ILE A 150 4.18 -12.52 8.94
CA ILE A 150 5.49 -12.28 8.34
C ILE A 150 6.08 -13.56 7.73
N VAL A 151 6.01 -14.69 8.44
CA VAL A 151 6.47 -15.99 7.90
C VAL A 151 5.74 -16.34 6.61
N ARG A 152 4.40 -16.27 6.62
CA ARG A 152 3.58 -16.55 5.43
C ARG A 152 3.88 -15.61 4.28
N ALA A 153 4.06 -14.31 4.54
CA ALA A 153 4.41 -13.34 3.51
C ALA A 153 5.79 -13.62 2.90
N ARG A 154 6.77 -14.06 3.70
CA ARG A 154 8.09 -14.50 3.18
C ARG A 154 7.96 -15.73 2.30
N GLU A 155 7.19 -16.73 2.71
CA GLU A 155 6.97 -17.95 1.93
C GLU A 155 6.31 -17.63 0.59
N ARG A 156 5.24 -16.83 0.58
CA ARG A 156 4.55 -16.40 -0.64
C ARG A 156 5.44 -15.58 -1.56
N LEU A 157 6.25 -14.68 -0.99
CA LEU A 157 7.24 -13.92 -1.76
C LEU A 157 8.31 -14.84 -2.37
N GLY A 158 8.80 -15.82 -1.60
CA GLY A 158 9.74 -16.83 -2.06
C GLY A 158 9.18 -17.70 -3.19
N GLN A 159 7.94 -18.16 -3.06
CA GLN A 159 7.22 -18.90 -4.10
C GLN A 159 7.07 -18.07 -5.38
N LYS A 160 6.58 -16.83 -5.26
CA LYS A 160 6.43 -15.92 -6.41
C LYS A 160 7.78 -15.65 -7.08
N THR A 161 8.85 -15.52 -6.30
CA THR A 161 10.21 -15.36 -6.83
C THR A 161 10.71 -16.63 -7.51
N ALA A 162 10.44 -17.80 -6.96
CA ALA A 162 10.81 -19.09 -7.55
C ALA A 162 10.05 -19.37 -8.85
N GLU A 163 8.75 -19.10 -8.88
CA GLU A 163 7.91 -19.17 -10.09
C GLU A 163 8.47 -18.23 -11.16
N LYS A 164 8.76 -16.99 -10.77
CA LYS A 164 9.37 -15.96 -11.62
C LYS A 164 10.74 -16.43 -12.17
N LEU A 165 11.58 -17.07 -11.36
CA LEU A 165 12.85 -17.64 -11.80
C LEU A 165 12.67 -18.85 -12.73
N ALA A 166 11.65 -19.68 -12.48
CA ALA A 166 11.34 -20.86 -13.29
C ALA A 166 10.87 -20.51 -14.71
N LEU A 167 10.30 -19.32 -14.91
CA LEU A 167 9.98 -18.79 -16.24
C LEU A 167 11.24 -18.55 -17.10
N GLY A 168 12.42 -18.46 -16.50
CA GLY A 168 13.65 -18.08 -17.19
C GLY A 168 13.76 -16.57 -17.44
N SER A 169 14.84 -16.15 -18.09
CA SER A 169 15.05 -14.75 -18.49
C SER A 169 15.03 -14.61 -20.01
N ALA A 170 14.41 -13.54 -20.48
CA ALA A 170 14.51 -13.10 -21.87
C ALA A 170 15.31 -11.80 -21.94
N GLU A 171 16.02 -11.63 -23.04
CA GLU A 171 16.73 -10.40 -23.38
C GLU A 171 16.25 -9.90 -24.73
N ILE A 172 16.22 -8.58 -24.93
CA ILE A 172 15.82 -7.94 -26.19
C ILE A 172 17.03 -7.18 -26.73
N GLN A 173 17.56 -7.60 -27.87
CA GLN A 173 18.60 -6.88 -28.58
C GLN A 173 17.95 -5.84 -29.51
N LEU A 174 18.24 -4.58 -29.23
CA LEU A 174 17.59 -3.44 -29.83
C LEU A 174 18.61 -2.57 -30.55
N SER A 175 18.46 -2.38 -31.86
CA SER A 175 19.26 -1.40 -32.62
C SER A 175 18.52 -0.07 -32.69
N VAL A 176 19.08 0.97 -32.09
CA VAL A 176 18.47 2.30 -32.02
C VAL A 176 19.21 3.25 -32.96
N SER A 177 18.47 3.95 -33.82
CA SER A 177 19.01 4.90 -34.78
C SER A 177 18.14 6.15 -34.89
N LEU A 178 18.71 7.19 -35.50
CA LEU A 178 18.00 8.43 -35.82
C LEU A 178 17.55 8.38 -37.29
N SER A 179 16.34 8.85 -37.58
CA SER A 179 15.84 8.98 -38.96
C SER A 179 16.54 10.07 -39.75
N GLN A 180 17.02 11.11 -39.05
CA GLN A 180 17.71 12.27 -39.63
C GLN A 180 18.62 12.90 -38.57
N ALA A 181 19.47 13.85 -38.97
CA ALA A 181 20.30 14.60 -38.04
C ALA A 181 19.44 15.37 -37.03
N ILE A 182 19.85 15.35 -35.76
CA ILE A 182 19.13 16.04 -34.69
C ILE A 182 19.33 17.56 -34.76
N PRO A 183 18.31 18.37 -34.45
CA PRO A 183 18.45 19.82 -34.32
C PRO A 183 19.31 20.17 -33.11
N GLU A 184 19.85 21.40 -33.09
CA GLU A 184 20.67 21.94 -31.98
C GLU A 184 19.98 21.78 -30.62
N SER A 185 18.65 21.98 -30.60
CA SER A 185 17.82 21.88 -29.39
C SER A 185 17.85 20.49 -28.75
N LEU A 186 18.17 19.43 -29.50
CA LEU A 186 18.20 18.05 -29.02
C LEU A 186 19.63 17.51 -28.87
N LYS A 187 20.68 18.32 -29.04
CA LYS A 187 22.08 17.84 -28.90
C LYS A 187 22.42 17.24 -27.54
N ASN A 188 21.75 17.71 -26.49
CA ASN A 188 21.92 17.21 -25.12
C ASN A 188 20.74 16.32 -24.68
N ALA A 189 19.93 15.87 -25.64
CA ALA A 189 18.77 15.04 -25.35
C ALA A 189 19.18 13.64 -24.88
N THR A 190 18.32 13.07 -24.05
CA THR A 190 18.42 11.72 -23.54
C THR A 190 17.46 10.82 -24.31
N VAL A 191 17.90 9.62 -24.67
CA VAL A 191 17.04 8.58 -25.21
C VAL A 191 16.61 7.68 -24.06
N PHE A 192 15.31 7.62 -23.81
CA PHE A 192 14.71 6.66 -22.91
C PHE A 192 14.11 5.50 -23.70
N LEU A 193 14.57 4.30 -23.40
CA LEU A 193 14.08 3.04 -23.96
C LEU A 193 13.22 2.35 -22.92
N PHE A 194 12.05 1.87 -23.34
CA PHE A 194 11.11 1.20 -22.46
C PHE A 194 10.55 -0.04 -23.15
N ALA A 195 10.30 -1.09 -22.38
CA ALA A 195 9.41 -2.17 -22.79
C ALA A 195 8.30 -2.31 -21.75
N LYS A 196 7.06 -2.29 -22.22
CA LYS A 196 5.84 -2.40 -21.40
C LYS A 196 5.12 -3.70 -21.75
N GLU A 197 4.45 -4.32 -20.79
CA GLU A 197 3.60 -5.49 -21.05
C GLU A 197 2.34 -5.11 -21.82
N VAL A 198 1.99 -5.87 -22.86
CA VAL A 198 0.72 -5.69 -23.58
C VAL A 198 -0.42 -6.18 -22.68
N GLY A 199 -1.37 -5.30 -22.37
CA GLY A 199 -2.49 -5.60 -21.46
C GLY A 199 -2.13 -5.58 -19.97
N GLY A 200 -0.88 -5.26 -19.62
CA GLY A 200 -0.42 -5.15 -18.23
C GLY A 200 -0.51 -3.73 -17.65
N SER A 201 0.22 -3.50 -16.55
CA SER A 201 0.33 -2.20 -15.89
C SER A 201 0.79 -1.09 -16.85
N PRO A 202 0.37 0.18 -16.69
CA PRO A 202 0.89 1.28 -17.51
C PRO A 202 2.39 1.54 -17.28
N ARG A 203 2.98 1.00 -16.21
CA ARG A 203 4.42 1.13 -15.92
C ARG A 203 5.25 0.20 -16.82
N PRO A 204 6.39 0.66 -17.36
CA PRO A 204 7.31 -0.21 -18.07
C PRO A 204 7.84 -1.36 -17.20
N ILE A 205 8.10 -2.50 -17.83
CA ILE A 205 8.79 -3.65 -17.21
C ILE A 205 10.27 -3.34 -17.04
N VAL A 206 10.89 -2.85 -18.11
CA VAL A 206 12.30 -2.45 -18.15
C VAL A 206 12.42 -1.03 -18.71
N ALA A 207 13.43 -0.30 -18.24
CA ALA A 207 13.76 1.03 -18.72
C ALA A 207 15.27 1.24 -18.78
N ARG A 208 15.78 1.79 -19.88
CA ARG A 208 17.20 2.16 -20.02
C ARG A 208 17.35 3.58 -20.54
N ARG A 209 18.32 4.30 -19.98
CA ARG A 209 18.69 5.65 -20.38
C ARG A 209 19.97 5.61 -21.22
N LEU A 210 19.96 6.29 -22.37
CA LEU A 210 21.11 6.45 -23.26
C LEU A 210 21.32 7.93 -23.62
N SER A 211 22.52 8.28 -24.05
CA SER A 211 22.81 9.60 -24.61
C SER A 211 22.51 9.61 -26.11
N VAL A 212 21.93 10.68 -26.64
CA VAL A 212 21.68 10.81 -28.09
C VAL A 212 22.98 10.73 -28.91
N ASN A 213 24.10 11.16 -28.32
CA ASN A 213 25.40 11.19 -28.97
C ASN A 213 26.03 9.80 -29.12
N GLU A 214 25.44 8.77 -28.51
CA GLU A 214 25.88 7.38 -28.65
C GLU A 214 25.24 6.69 -29.86
N LEU A 215 24.26 7.31 -30.53
CA LEU A 215 23.53 6.71 -31.64
C LEU A 215 24.28 6.82 -32.98
N PRO A 216 24.16 5.81 -33.88
CA PRO A 216 23.40 4.57 -33.73
C PRO A 216 24.07 3.55 -32.79
N LEU A 217 23.28 2.92 -31.92
CA LEU A 217 23.75 1.97 -30.91
C LEU A 217 22.89 0.70 -30.90
N THR A 218 23.53 -0.45 -30.77
CA THR A 218 22.84 -1.71 -30.44
C THR A 218 22.95 -1.96 -28.94
N VAL A 219 21.81 -2.16 -28.29
CA VAL A 219 21.69 -2.26 -26.83
C VAL A 219 20.84 -3.47 -26.46
N THR A 220 21.24 -4.20 -25.42
CA THR A 220 20.48 -5.35 -24.91
C THR A 220 19.69 -4.95 -23.67
N LEU A 221 18.36 -4.95 -23.75
CA LEU A 221 17.48 -4.80 -22.60
C LEU A 221 17.30 -6.16 -21.92
N SER A 222 17.56 -6.22 -20.62
CA SER A 222 17.44 -7.46 -19.84
C SER A 222 16.78 -7.19 -18.48
N ASN A 223 16.65 -8.23 -17.66
CA ASN A 223 16.15 -8.10 -16.28
C ASN A 223 17.01 -7.22 -15.36
N HIS A 224 18.22 -6.83 -15.78
CA HIS A 224 19.04 -5.86 -15.05
C HIS A 224 18.50 -4.42 -15.20
N ASP A 225 17.70 -4.16 -16.22
CA ASP A 225 17.02 -2.88 -16.46
C ASP A 225 15.59 -2.87 -15.88
N ALA A 226 15.20 -3.93 -15.16
CA ALA A 226 13.83 -4.09 -14.67
C ALA A 226 13.48 -3.07 -13.59
N LEU A 227 12.30 -2.48 -13.73
CA LEU A 227 11.69 -1.67 -12.70
C LEU A 227 11.02 -2.59 -11.65
N MET A 228 10.72 -2.04 -10.48
CA MET A 228 10.20 -2.82 -9.34
C MET A 228 8.97 -3.64 -9.73
N GLY A 229 9.08 -4.97 -9.65
CA GLY A 229 8.03 -5.92 -10.00
C GLY A 229 8.12 -6.48 -11.43
N GLY A 230 8.85 -5.84 -12.34
CA GLY A 230 8.98 -6.26 -13.74
C GLY A 230 9.88 -7.49 -13.97
N GLN A 231 9.59 -8.29 -14.99
CA GLN A 231 10.49 -9.31 -15.53
C GLN A 231 10.25 -9.50 -17.02
N LEU A 232 11.33 -9.56 -17.80
CA LEU A 232 11.35 -10.17 -19.11
C LEU A 232 11.54 -11.68 -18.97
N HIS A 233 10.57 -12.43 -19.49
CA HIS A 233 10.61 -13.88 -19.58
C HIS A 233 10.04 -14.34 -20.93
N PRO A 234 10.41 -15.55 -21.40
CA PRO A 234 9.82 -16.16 -22.58
C PRO A 234 8.28 -16.22 -22.52
N GLY A 235 7.62 -16.03 -23.66
CA GLY A 235 6.16 -15.98 -23.81
C GLY A 235 5.52 -14.63 -23.47
N LEU A 236 6.25 -13.71 -22.82
CA LEU A 236 5.74 -12.38 -22.50
C LEU A 236 5.61 -11.55 -23.78
N THR A 237 4.48 -10.86 -23.95
CA THR A 237 4.30 -9.93 -25.08
C THR A 237 4.51 -8.51 -24.62
N VAL A 238 5.48 -7.82 -25.23
CA VAL A 238 5.89 -6.47 -24.84
C VAL A 238 5.73 -5.48 -25.98
N GLU A 239 5.40 -4.24 -25.61
CA GLU A 239 5.39 -3.04 -26.44
C GLU A 239 6.69 -2.27 -26.16
N ILE A 240 7.57 -2.20 -27.16
CA ILE A 240 8.89 -1.57 -27.07
C ILE A 240 8.81 -0.19 -27.70
N MET A 241 9.25 0.82 -26.97
CA MET A 241 9.24 2.22 -27.40
C MET A 241 10.54 2.92 -27.02
N ALA A 242 10.90 3.93 -27.81
CA ALA A 242 12.00 4.83 -27.54
C ALA A 242 11.49 6.27 -27.60
N ARG A 243 11.97 7.10 -26.67
CA ARG A 243 11.70 8.54 -26.65
C ARG A 243 12.99 9.31 -26.50
N LEU A 244 13.22 10.29 -27.36
CA LEU A 244 14.32 11.23 -27.27
C LEU A 244 13.77 12.57 -26.75
N THR A 245 14.28 13.03 -25.61
CA THR A 245 13.80 14.24 -24.96
C THR A 245 14.91 14.98 -24.22
N VAL A 246 14.76 16.30 -24.12
CA VAL A 246 15.57 17.14 -23.22
C VAL A 246 15.01 17.18 -21.79
N GLY A 247 13.77 16.70 -21.61
CA GLY A 247 13.08 16.63 -20.32
C GLY A 247 13.34 15.33 -19.58
N ASP A 248 12.38 14.95 -18.75
CA ASP A 248 12.38 13.67 -18.04
C ASP A 248 11.75 12.54 -18.88
N ALA A 249 11.68 11.34 -18.29
CA ALA A 249 11.08 10.17 -18.94
C ALA A 249 9.60 10.37 -19.36
N ALA A 250 8.86 11.27 -18.72
CA ALA A 250 7.46 11.56 -19.07
C ALA A 250 7.33 12.31 -20.39
N GLY A 251 8.42 12.93 -20.85
CA GLY A 251 8.55 13.56 -22.15
C GLY A 251 8.13 15.02 -22.17
N SER A 252 8.35 15.67 -23.29
CA SER A 252 8.10 17.09 -23.55
C SER A 252 7.64 17.31 -24.99
N ARG A 253 7.12 18.50 -25.27
CA ARG A 253 6.70 18.85 -26.64
C ARG A 253 7.93 18.94 -27.55
N GLY A 254 7.89 18.25 -28.68
CA GLY A 254 8.99 18.22 -29.65
C GLY A 254 9.97 17.05 -29.47
N ASP A 255 9.64 16.11 -28.59
CA ASP A 255 10.36 14.84 -28.45
C ASP A 255 10.26 13.99 -29.71
N TRP A 256 11.34 13.26 -30.01
CA TRP A 256 11.29 12.25 -31.08
C TRP A 256 10.90 10.90 -30.49
N MET A 257 10.14 10.13 -31.25
CA MET A 257 9.60 8.84 -30.83
C MET A 257 10.03 7.74 -31.80
N GLY A 258 10.23 6.53 -31.27
CA GLY A 258 10.46 5.31 -32.04
C GLY A 258 9.53 4.21 -31.53
N GLY A 259 8.90 3.48 -32.46
CA GLY A 259 7.90 2.47 -32.13
C GLY A 259 6.48 3.06 -32.00
N PRO A 260 5.54 2.35 -31.34
CA PRO A 260 5.74 1.08 -30.65
C PRO A 260 5.99 -0.10 -31.60
N ILE A 261 6.79 -1.06 -31.13
CA ILE A 261 6.92 -2.39 -31.74
C ILE A 261 6.44 -3.42 -30.73
N ILE A 262 5.50 -4.26 -31.14
CA ILE A 262 5.02 -5.37 -30.32
C ILE A 262 5.87 -6.60 -30.62
N LEU A 263 6.41 -7.23 -29.58
CA LEU A 263 7.23 -8.42 -29.67
C LEU A 263 6.82 -9.42 -28.59
N THR A 264 6.52 -10.65 -29.00
CA THR A 264 6.39 -11.78 -28.06
C THR A 264 7.77 -12.40 -27.86
N LEU A 265 8.22 -12.47 -26.61
CA LEU A 265 9.58 -12.85 -26.28
C LEU A 265 9.81 -14.36 -26.41
N ASP A 266 10.86 -14.74 -27.11
CA ASP A 266 11.34 -16.11 -27.24
C ASP A 266 12.87 -16.18 -27.01
N ARG A 267 13.58 -17.10 -27.69
CA ARG A 267 15.04 -17.27 -27.57
C ARG A 267 15.85 -16.19 -28.29
N GLU A 268 15.33 -15.58 -29.36
CA GLU A 268 16.03 -14.60 -30.19
C GLU A 268 15.16 -13.35 -30.43
N ASN A 269 15.22 -12.41 -29.49
CA ASN A 269 14.43 -11.18 -29.56
C ASN A 269 15.28 -10.06 -30.14
N ARG A 270 15.22 -9.87 -31.46
CA ARG A 270 15.94 -8.77 -32.14
C ARG A 270 14.96 -7.83 -32.81
N THR A 271 15.15 -6.53 -32.59
CA THR A 271 14.36 -5.50 -33.27
C THR A 271 15.14 -4.20 -33.42
N SER A 272 14.64 -3.29 -34.24
CA SER A 272 15.25 -1.98 -34.46
C SER A 272 14.22 -0.88 -34.26
N LEU A 273 14.66 0.22 -33.63
CA LEU A 273 13.86 1.42 -33.47
C LEU A 273 14.57 2.59 -34.14
N GLN A 274 13.82 3.28 -34.99
CA GLN A 274 14.26 4.53 -35.58
C GLN A 274 13.49 5.67 -34.94
N LEU A 275 14.22 6.57 -34.28
CA LEU A 275 13.68 7.77 -33.67
C LEU A 275 13.40 8.82 -34.75
N LYS A 276 12.18 9.35 -34.75
CA LYS A 276 11.71 10.38 -35.68
C LYS A 276 10.92 11.48 -34.96
N PRO A 277 10.84 12.69 -35.54
CA PRO A 277 10.05 13.79 -34.98
C PRO A 277 8.59 13.44 -34.71
#